data_AF-G7Y640-F1
#
_entry.id   AF-G7Y640-F1
#
_cell.length_a   1.000
_cell.length_b   1.000
_cell.length_c   1.000
_cell.angle_alpha   90.00
_cell.angle_beta   90.00
_cell.angle_gamma   90.00
#
_symmetry.space_group_name_H-M   'P 1'
#
loop_
_entity.id
_entity.type
_entity.pdbx_description
1 polymer ?
#
loop_
_entity_poly.entity_id
_entity_poly.type
_entity_poly.pdbx_seq_one_letter_code
_entity_poly.pdbx_strand_id
1 'polypeptide(L)'
;MLSSRIKLTIIFRLAILLMFCLSLAESFQGQCFNLDHELAYCARKHNVRIPKNPRVGFNFGYGSLNDTEYMCRTKWHILVFHCMRKRSEEFCRNSEEERFKQVIWTISLETRRLERAAAYMCHEHNL
;
A
#
# COMPACT_ATOMS: atom_id res chain seq x y z
N MET A 1 -50.92 22.02 17.46
CA MET A 1 -49.98 21.63 18.53
C MET A 1 -49.34 20.31 18.14
N LEU A 2 -48.15 20.34 17.52
CA LEU A 2 -47.45 19.12 17.12
C LEU A 2 -46.98 18.40 18.40
N SER A 3 -47.51 17.19 18.64
CA SER A 3 -47.32 16.43 19.87
C SER A 3 -45.84 16.35 20.26
N SER A 4 -45.52 16.67 21.52
CA SER A 4 -44.16 16.70 22.09
C SER A 4 -43.38 15.42 21.79
N ARG A 5 -44.08 14.29 21.65
CA ARG A 5 -43.52 12.99 21.24
C ARG A 5 -42.90 13.01 19.83
N ILE A 6 -43.53 13.71 18.86
CA ILE A 6 -43.05 13.80 17.47
C ILE A 6 -41.74 14.59 17.40
N LYS A 7 -41.63 15.69 18.16
CA LYS A 7 -40.40 16.49 18.26
C LYS A 7 -39.24 15.67 18.84
N LEU A 8 -39.52 14.88 19.88
CA LEU A 8 -38.53 14.01 20.52
C LEU A 8 -38.03 12.92 19.56
N THR A 9 -38.92 12.30 18.77
CA THR A 9 -38.52 11.30 17.77
C THR A 9 -37.67 11.88 16.64
N ILE A 10 -37.97 13.10 16.20
CA ILE A 10 -37.19 13.79 15.16
C ILE A 10 -35.78 14.12 15.67
N ILE A 11 -35.66 14.63 16.90
CA ILE A 11 -34.36 14.91 17.54
C ILE A 11 -33.53 13.64 17.69
N PHE A 12 -34.16 12.54 18.12
CA PHE A 12 -33.47 11.26 18.29
C PHE A 12 -32.97 10.70 16.95
N ARG A 13 -33.77 10.81 15.88
CA ARG A 13 -33.36 10.39 14.53
C ARG A 13 -32.23 11.25 13.97
N LEU A 14 -32.28 12.57 14.17
CA LEU A 14 -31.20 13.48 13.80
C LEU A 14 -29.91 13.15 14.55
N ALA A 15 -29.99 12.86 15.85
CA ALA A 15 -28.83 12.48 16.66
C ALA A 15 -28.20 11.16 16.17
N ILE A 16 -29.01 10.14 15.86
CA ILE A 16 -28.53 8.87 15.29
C ILE A 16 -27.85 9.10 13.94
N LEU A 17 -28.44 9.94 13.08
CA LEU A 17 -27.91 10.23 11.75
C LEU A 17 -26.59 11.01 11.84
N LEU A 18 -26.48 11.94 12.79
CA LEU A 18 -25.24 12.69 13.07
C LEU A 18 -24.12 11.77 13.58
N MET A 19 -24.44 10.86 14.51
CA MET A 19 -23.50 9.86 15.03
C MET A 19 -23.03 8.91 13.93
N PHE A 20 -23.92 8.51 13.01
CA PHE A 20 -23.57 7.67 11.87
C PHE A 20 -22.70 8.43 10.84
N CYS A 21 -22.95 9.72 10.62
CA CYS A 21 -22.09 10.55 9.78
C CYS A 21 -20.69 10.74 10.38
N LEU A 22 -20.60 10.91 11.71
CA LEU A 22 -19.33 11.04 12.42
C LEU A 22 -18.50 9.75 12.35
N SER A 23 -19.12 8.58 12.53
CA SER A 23 -18.41 7.30 12.43
C SER A 23 -17.98 6.97 10.99
N LEU A 24 -18.76 7.37 9.98
CA LEU A 24 -18.34 7.28 8.58
C LEU A 24 -17.17 8.23 8.26
N ALA A 25 -17.17 9.43 8.83
CA ALA A 25 -16.07 10.38 8.64
C ALA A 25 -14.75 9.85 9.25
N GLU A 26 -14.81 9.23 10.44
CA GLU A 26 -13.66 8.52 11.03
C GLU A 26 -13.20 7.33 10.16
N SER A 27 -14.14 6.62 9.53
CA SER A 27 -13.82 5.49 8.65
C SER A 27 -13.12 5.91 7.34
N PHE A 28 -13.35 7.14 6.87
CA PHE A 28 -12.67 7.71 5.70
C PHE A 28 -11.31 8.32 6.04
N GLN A 29 -10.96 8.41 7.31
CA GLN A 29 -9.67 8.88 7.77
C GLN A 29 -8.69 7.69 7.83
N GLY A 30 -7.79 7.59 6.85
CA GLY A 30 -6.44 7.11 7.15
C GLY A 30 -5.98 5.75 6.61
N GLN A 31 -6.33 5.37 5.37
CA GLN A 31 -5.33 4.63 4.57
C GLN A 31 -4.45 5.64 3.84
N CYS A 32 -3.48 6.22 4.57
CA CYS A 32 -2.43 7.06 3.98
C CYS A 32 -1.61 6.32 2.91
N PHE A 33 -1.65 4.97 2.94
CA PHE A 33 -0.96 4.11 2.01
C PHE A 33 -1.77 2.85 1.75
N ASN A 34 -2.09 2.59 0.48
CA ASN A 34 -2.75 1.37 0.02
C ASN A 34 -1.79 0.57 -0.86
N LEU A 35 -1.37 -0.60 -0.38
CA LEU A 35 -0.30 -1.38 -1.00
C LEU A 35 -0.58 -1.70 -2.48
N ASP A 36 -1.77 -2.18 -2.82
CA ASP A 36 -2.12 -2.60 -4.17
C ASP A 36 -2.19 -1.42 -5.15
N HIS A 37 -2.78 -0.31 -4.70
CA HIS A 37 -2.85 0.93 -5.48
C HIS A 37 -1.45 1.46 -5.77
N GLU A 38 -0.61 1.51 -4.73
CA GLU A 38 0.75 2.06 -4.78
C GLU A 38 1.68 1.19 -5.63
N LEU A 39 1.53 -0.13 -5.52
CA LEU A 39 2.19 -1.10 -6.37
C LEU A 39 1.83 -0.89 -7.86
N ALA A 40 0.53 -0.80 -8.18
CA ALA A 40 0.08 -0.60 -9.54
C ALA A 40 0.56 0.74 -10.12
N TYR A 41 0.54 1.80 -9.30
CA TYR A 41 1.07 3.11 -9.67
C TYR A 41 2.56 3.06 -9.98
N CYS A 42 3.37 2.51 -9.07
CA CYS A 42 4.82 2.45 -9.22
C CYS A 42 5.25 1.55 -10.39
N ALA A 43 4.53 0.45 -10.64
CA ALA A 43 4.80 -0.39 -11.79
C ALA A 43 4.52 0.33 -13.13
N ARG A 44 3.41 1.06 -13.23
CA ARG A 44 3.14 1.92 -14.40
C ARG A 44 4.22 2.98 -14.58
N LYS A 45 4.63 3.63 -13.49
CA LYS A 45 5.66 4.69 -13.52
C LYS A 45 7.00 4.19 -14.06
N HIS A 46 7.39 2.96 -13.72
CA HIS A 46 8.64 2.36 -14.21
C HIS A 46 8.47 1.53 -15.49
N ASN A 47 7.27 1.51 -16.07
CA ASN A 47 6.91 0.71 -17.25
C ASN A 47 7.25 -0.79 -17.08
N VAL A 48 6.96 -1.34 -15.90
CA VAL A 48 7.26 -2.73 -15.57
C VAL A 48 5.99 -3.57 -15.54
N ARG A 49 6.08 -4.76 -16.14
CA ARG A 49 5.01 -5.74 -16.09
C ARG A 49 5.09 -6.50 -14.77
N ILE A 50 4.11 -6.30 -13.87
CA ILE A 50 3.99 -7.12 -12.66
C ILE A 50 3.45 -8.51 -13.07
N PRO A 51 4.06 -9.61 -12.59
CA PRO A 51 3.49 -10.95 -12.74
C PRO A 51 2.04 -11.02 -12.24
N LYS A 52 1.19 -11.78 -12.92
CA LYS A 52 -0.26 -11.88 -12.60
C LYS A 52 -0.56 -12.37 -11.18
N ASN A 53 0.38 -13.04 -10.52
CA ASN A 53 0.24 -13.47 -9.13
C ASN A 53 1.15 -12.60 -8.22
N PRO A 54 0.66 -11.43 -7.76
CA PRO A 54 1.46 -10.49 -6.98
C PRO A 54 2.05 -11.12 -5.71
N ARG A 55 1.34 -12.05 -5.06
CA ARG A 55 1.80 -12.71 -3.82
C ARG A 55 3.01 -13.63 -4.03
N VAL A 56 3.32 -13.98 -5.27
CA VAL A 56 4.38 -14.93 -5.62
C VAL A 56 5.64 -14.21 -6.13
N GLY A 57 5.56 -12.88 -6.36
CA GLY A 57 6.65 -12.12 -6.99
C GLY A 57 7.31 -11.05 -6.13
N PHE A 58 6.88 -10.85 -4.88
CA PHE A 58 7.43 -9.79 -4.00
C PHE A 58 8.49 -10.27 -3.02
N ASN A 59 8.59 -11.58 -2.81
CA ASN A 59 9.73 -12.22 -2.19
C ASN A 59 10.57 -12.87 -3.28
N PHE A 60 11.89 -12.84 -3.11
CA PHE A 60 12.83 -13.43 -4.04
C PHE A 60 12.49 -14.89 -4.33
N GLY A 61 12.24 -15.19 -5.61
CA GLY A 61 12.03 -16.53 -6.15
C GLY A 61 10.68 -17.14 -5.82
N TYR A 62 9.76 -17.15 -6.80
CA TYR A 62 8.84 -18.26 -7.14
C TYR A 62 8.10 -17.92 -8.48
N GLY A 63 8.83 -17.36 -9.45
CA GLY A 63 8.34 -17.11 -10.81
C GLY A 63 8.85 -18.14 -11.82
N SER A 64 8.51 -17.98 -13.11
CA SER A 64 9.18 -18.72 -14.18
C SER A 64 10.64 -18.27 -14.34
N LEU A 65 11.48 -19.07 -15.00
CA LEU A 65 12.86 -18.66 -15.34
C LEU A 65 12.90 -17.33 -16.10
N ASN A 66 11.91 -17.10 -16.98
CA ASN A 66 11.79 -15.86 -17.74
C ASN A 66 11.45 -14.66 -16.84
N ASP A 67 10.67 -14.86 -15.77
CA ASP A 67 10.38 -13.81 -14.79
C ASP A 67 11.63 -13.46 -13.98
N THR A 68 12.43 -14.48 -13.60
CA THR A 68 13.71 -14.29 -12.92
C THR A 68 14.71 -13.57 -13.81
N GLU A 69 14.83 -13.94 -15.09
CA GLU A 69 15.71 -13.27 -16.04
C GLU A 69 15.28 -11.81 -16.27
N TYR A 70 13.98 -11.57 -16.51
CA TYR A 70 13.43 -10.23 -16.63
C TYR A 70 13.70 -9.41 -15.36
N MET A 71 13.53 -10.02 -14.18
CA MET A 71 13.86 -9.40 -12.90
C MET A 71 15.35 -9.05 -12.78
N CYS A 72 16.26 -9.95 -13.16
CA CYS A 72 17.69 -9.71 -13.12
C CYS A 72 18.11 -8.54 -14.02
N ARG A 73 17.66 -8.56 -15.27
CA ARG A 73 18.00 -7.53 -16.26
C ARG A 73 17.45 -6.15 -15.90
N THR A 74 16.21 -6.10 -15.42
CA THR A 74 15.51 -4.81 -15.18
C THR A 74 15.61 -4.31 -13.75
N LYS A 75 15.90 -5.20 -12.79
CA LYS A 75 15.84 -4.92 -11.35
C LYS A 75 14.51 -4.29 -10.92
N TRP A 76 13.42 -4.62 -11.62
CA TRP A 76 12.14 -3.92 -11.52
C TRP A 76 11.57 -3.89 -10.10
N HIS A 77 11.73 -4.97 -9.33
CA HIS A 77 11.20 -5.08 -7.96
C HIS A 77 11.85 -4.06 -7.02
N ILE A 78 13.16 -3.79 -7.17
CA ILE A 78 13.88 -2.75 -6.40
C ILE A 78 13.31 -1.37 -6.76
N LEU A 79 13.15 -1.07 -8.04
CA LEU A 79 12.61 0.21 -8.52
C LEU A 79 11.19 0.47 -7.98
N VAL A 80 10.33 -0.54 -8.07
CA VAL A 80 8.95 -0.47 -7.59
C VAL A 80 8.89 -0.28 -6.08
N PHE A 81 9.66 -1.03 -5.29
CA PHE A 81 9.67 -0.89 -3.83
C PHE A 81 10.28 0.43 -3.35
N HIS A 82 11.33 0.92 -4.00
CA HIS A 82 11.83 2.27 -3.75
C HIS A 82 10.77 3.34 -4.02
N CYS A 83 10.05 3.23 -5.13
CA CYS A 83 8.95 4.14 -5.45
C CYS A 83 7.85 4.10 -4.39
N MET A 84 7.43 2.89 -3.99
CA MET A 84 6.40 2.70 -2.97
C MET A 84 6.83 3.24 -1.60
N ARG A 85 8.09 3.02 -1.21
CA ARG A 85 8.65 3.57 0.03
C ARG A 85 8.63 5.10 0.01
N LYS A 86 9.07 5.71 -1.09
CA LYS A 86 9.02 7.17 -1.21
C LYS A 86 7.59 7.70 -1.07
N ARG A 87 6.61 7.01 -1.67
CA ARG A 87 5.20 7.41 -1.57
C ARG A 87 4.64 7.20 -0.16
N SER A 88 4.95 6.10 0.52
CA SER A 88 4.53 5.91 1.92
C SER A 88 5.12 6.99 2.83
N GLU A 89 6.38 7.35 2.61
CA GLU A 89 7.03 8.43 3.32
C GLU A 89 6.41 9.80 2.99
N GLU A 90 5.88 10.05 1.80
CA GLU A 90 5.24 11.33 1.43
C GLU A 90 3.81 11.47 2.00
N PHE A 91 3.02 10.39 2.03
CA PHE A 91 1.59 10.46 2.37
C PHE A 91 1.26 10.15 3.85
N CYS A 92 2.09 9.41 4.58
CA CYS A 92 1.80 8.96 5.95
C CYS A 92 2.55 9.79 7.02
N ARG A 93 2.18 11.06 7.26
CA ARG A 93 2.89 11.94 8.22
C ARG A 93 2.01 12.70 9.21
N ASN A 94 0.70 12.68 9.04
CA ASN A 94 -0.19 13.67 9.64
C ASN A 94 -0.73 13.24 11.01
N SER A 95 -0.74 11.95 11.34
CA SER A 95 -1.15 11.43 12.66
C SER A 95 -0.12 10.45 13.24
N GLU A 96 -0.22 10.16 14.55
CA GLU A 96 0.62 9.14 15.20
C GLU A 96 0.39 7.74 14.61
N GLU A 97 -0.86 7.41 14.28
CA GLU A 97 -1.19 6.15 13.63
C GLU A 97 -0.56 6.05 12.23
N GLU A 98 -0.58 7.14 11.46
CA GLU A 98 0.09 7.21 10.16
C GLU A 98 1.61 7.07 10.29
N ARG A 99 2.23 7.68 11.31
CA ARG A 99 3.66 7.51 11.58
C ARG A 99 4.02 6.07 11.96
N PHE A 100 3.19 5.42 12.77
CA PHE A 100 3.38 3.99 13.07
C PHE A 100 3.29 3.15 11.80
N LYS A 101 2.26 3.36 10.97
CA LYS A 101 2.12 2.70 9.66
C LYS A 101 3.31 3.00 8.75
N GLN A 102 3.83 4.22 8.74
CA GLN A 102 5.02 4.62 7.99
C GLN A 102 6.25 3.80 8.40
N VAL A 103 6.46 3.59 9.71
CA VAL A 103 7.55 2.74 10.22
C VAL A 103 7.41 1.30 9.70
N ILE A 104 6.20 0.73 9.80
CA ILE A 104 5.92 -0.62 9.30
C ILE A 104 6.19 -0.72 7.79
N TRP A 105 5.76 0.26 7.00
CA TRP A 105 6.02 0.27 5.56
C TRP A 105 7.49 0.47 5.22
N THR A 106 8.21 1.33 5.95
CA THR A 106 9.64 1.56 5.76
C THR A 106 10.44 0.28 5.94
N ILE A 107 10.10 -0.51 6.97
CA ILE A 107 10.75 -1.80 7.23
C ILE A 107 10.33 -2.84 6.17
N SER A 108 9.03 -2.90 5.84
CA SER A 108 8.49 -3.87 4.87
C SER A 108 9.00 -3.65 3.45
N LEU A 109 9.27 -2.41 3.07
CA LEU A 109 9.71 -2.00 1.72
C LEU A 109 11.24 -1.80 1.63
N GLU A 110 11.99 -2.28 2.61
CA GLU A 110 13.46 -2.21 2.62
C GLU A 110 14.06 -3.13 1.55
N THR A 111 14.81 -2.54 0.60
CA THR A 111 15.30 -3.27 -0.58
C THR A 111 16.69 -3.87 -0.41
N ARG A 112 17.47 -3.48 0.61
CA ARG A 112 18.86 -3.97 0.78
C ARG A 112 19.00 -5.49 0.74
N ARG A 113 18.04 -6.22 1.33
CA ARG A 113 18.04 -7.69 1.32
C ARG A 113 17.77 -8.23 -0.08
N LEU A 114 16.86 -7.58 -0.81
CA LEU A 114 16.50 -7.92 -2.18
C LEU A 114 17.66 -7.61 -3.13
N GLU A 115 18.34 -6.49 -2.97
CA GLU A 115 19.52 -6.14 -3.76
C GLU A 115 20.64 -7.18 -3.63
N ARG A 116 20.92 -7.66 -2.41
CA ARG A 116 21.90 -8.72 -2.19
C ARG A 116 21.48 -10.04 -2.83
N ALA A 117 20.21 -10.41 -2.68
CA ALA A 117 19.66 -11.61 -3.29
C ALA A 117 19.71 -11.52 -4.82
N ALA A 118 19.39 -10.37 -5.40
CA ALA A 118 19.51 -10.09 -6.83
C ALA A 118 20.96 -10.27 -7.29
N ALA A 119 21.90 -9.65 -6.58
CA ALA A 119 23.31 -9.76 -6.91
C ALA A 119 23.79 -11.21 -6.90
N TYR A 120 23.40 -12.00 -5.89
CA TYR A 120 23.76 -13.41 -5.80
C TYR A 120 23.14 -14.24 -6.94
N MET A 121 21.82 -14.16 -7.14
CA MET A 121 21.12 -14.98 -8.12
C MET A 121 21.43 -14.61 -9.57
N CYS A 122 21.57 -13.33 -9.87
CA CYS A 122 21.81 -12.89 -11.25
C CYS A 122 23.26 -13.11 -11.68
N HIS A 123 24.22 -12.99 -10.74
CA HIS A 123 25.63 -13.21 -11.00
C HIS A 123 25.94 -14.64 -11.47
N GLU A 124 25.36 -15.65 -10.82
CA GLU A 124 25.51 -17.08 -11.19
C GLU A 124 24.99 -17.41 -12.60
N HIS A 125 24.18 -16.53 -13.18
CA HIS A 125 23.59 -16.70 -14.50
C HIS A 125 24.15 -15.74 -15.56
N ASN A 126 25.24 -14.99 -15.26
CA ASN A 126 25.81 -13.94 -16.12
C ASN A 126 24.78 -12.85 -16.53
N LEU A 127 23.82 -12.55 -15.65
CA LEU A 127 22.77 -11.54 -15.87
C LEU A 127 22.97 -10.29 -15.00
#